data_AF-A0A1C7P6P6-F1
#
_entry.id   AF-A0A1C7P6P6-F1
#
_cell.length_a   1.000
_cell.length_b   1.000
_cell.length_c   1.000
_cell.angle_alpha   90.00
_cell.angle_beta   90.00
_cell.angle_gamma   90.00
#
_symmetry.space_group_name_H-M   'P 1'
#
loop_
_entity.id
_entity.type
_entity.pdbx_description
1 polymer ?
#
loop_
_entity_poly.entity_id
_entity_poly.type
_entity_poly.pdbx_seq_one_letter_code
_entity_poly.pdbx_strand_id
1 'polypeptide(L)'
;MVKQRKWIAMACCLLISVASGYGLWRELAPFLAKPIEQALAADDFSGENFDFGLSSYSKTLAMKDCFRITMAYSNLDMIEEPTRNVVSTCASRAADIVATTPTDSFAWLTRAAASARLLADKDFNDALQQSQLTGPNEQWIARLRVNLAETYFPQLNAQSVKSEEADLRLLASSERGVQLIAQRYISNPDFRARITAVVEQMPQDRQIVFLKTVKKSMGKG
;
A
#
# COMPACT_ATOMS: atom_id res chain seq x y z
N MET A 1 6.91 -55.93 11.37
CA MET A 1 5.95 -54.83 11.12
C MET A 1 5.93 -53.75 12.21
N VAL A 2 5.88 -54.06 13.51
CA VAL A 2 5.75 -53.04 14.58
C VAL A 2 6.93 -52.05 14.64
N LYS A 3 8.18 -52.52 14.48
CA LYS A 3 9.38 -51.66 14.50
C LYS A 3 9.40 -50.64 13.35
N GLN A 4 8.98 -51.05 12.15
CA GLN A 4 8.91 -50.19 10.97
C GLN A 4 7.85 -49.08 11.12
N ARG A 5 6.69 -49.38 11.72
CA ARG A 5 5.66 -48.37 12.03
C ARG A 5 6.16 -47.30 13.00
N LYS A 6 6.97 -47.68 14.01
CA LYS A 6 7.56 -46.72 14.96
C LYS A 6 8.57 -45.77 14.30
N TRP A 7 9.41 -46.28 13.39
CA TRP A 7 10.36 -45.44 12.63
C TRP A 7 9.66 -44.46 11.70
N ILE A 8 8.62 -44.89 11.00
CA ILE A 8 7.81 -44.01 10.15
C ILE A 8 7.14 -42.91 10.99
N ALA A 9 6.52 -43.27 12.12
CA ALA A 9 5.89 -42.29 13.00
C ALA A 9 6.91 -41.26 13.54
N MET A 10 8.10 -41.71 13.95
CA MET A 10 9.16 -40.82 14.43
C MET A 10 9.66 -39.87 13.33
N ALA A 11 9.86 -40.37 12.11
CA ALA A 11 10.25 -39.55 10.96
C ALA A 11 9.16 -38.52 10.61
N CYS A 12 7.88 -38.91 10.60
CA CYS A 12 6.77 -37.99 10.38
C CYS A 12 6.70 -36.90 11.46
N CYS A 13 6.84 -37.26 12.74
CA CYS A 13 6.87 -36.27 13.82
C CYS A 13 8.04 -35.29 13.66
N LEU A 14 9.23 -35.78 13.33
CA LEU A 14 10.40 -34.93 13.07
C LEU A 14 10.14 -33.95 11.92
N LEU A 15 9.59 -34.43 10.80
CA LEU A 15 9.26 -33.58 9.65
C LEU A 15 8.21 -32.52 9.99
N ILE A 16 7.19 -32.88 10.76
CA ILE A 16 6.17 -31.92 11.21
C ILE A 16 6.80 -30.87 12.13
N SER A 17 7.67 -31.27 13.06
CA SER A 17 8.36 -30.33 13.94
C SER A 17 9.28 -29.38 13.18
N VAL A 18 10.04 -29.87 12.21
CA VAL A 18 10.90 -29.04 11.36
C VAL A 18 10.07 -28.08 10.50
N ALA A 19 9.01 -28.55 9.86
CA ALA A 19 8.12 -27.72 9.05
C ALA A 19 7.42 -26.65 9.89
N SER A 20 6.96 -27.01 11.09
CA SER A 20 6.33 -26.07 12.03
C SER A 20 7.32 -25.02 12.52
N GLY A 21 8.55 -25.43 12.86
CA GLY A 21 9.62 -24.52 13.24
C GLY A 21 9.98 -23.54 12.13
N TYR A 22 10.06 -24.02 10.88
CA TYR A 22 10.29 -23.18 9.71
C TYR A 22 9.13 -22.19 9.47
N GLY A 23 7.89 -22.66 9.60
CA GLY A 23 6.70 -21.80 9.50
C GLY A 23 6.71 -20.69 10.55
N LEU A 24 6.99 -21.03 11.81
CA LEU A 24 7.09 -20.06 12.91
C LEU A 24 8.20 -19.04 12.66
N TRP A 25 9.38 -19.49 12.21
CA TRP A 25 10.49 -18.60 11.86
C TRP A 25 10.09 -17.59 10.79
N ARG A 26 9.40 -18.05 9.72
CA ARG A 26 8.91 -17.17 8.66
C ARG A 26 7.86 -16.17 9.15
N GLU A 27 6.96 -16.59 10.03
CA GLU A 27 5.96 -15.68 10.61
C GLU A 27 6.58 -14.61 11.50
N LEU A 28 7.65 -14.94 12.22
CA LEU A 28 8.37 -14.01 13.09
C LEU A 28 9.27 -13.02 12.33
N ALA A 29 9.67 -13.33 11.10
CA ALA A 29 10.60 -12.52 10.31
C ALA A 29 10.26 -11.01 10.28
N PRO A 30 9.03 -10.55 9.96
CA PRO A 30 8.75 -9.12 9.92
C PRO A 30 8.70 -8.45 11.31
N PHE A 31 8.60 -9.21 12.39
CA PHE A 31 8.67 -8.67 13.76
C PHE A 31 10.10 -8.47 14.24
N LEU A 32 11.06 -9.16 13.61
CA LEU A 32 12.48 -9.03 13.88
C LEU A 32 13.15 -7.98 12.96
N ALA A 33 12.44 -7.53 11.93
CA ALA A 33 12.89 -6.46 11.06
C ALA A 33 13.04 -5.14 11.83
N LYS A 34 13.95 -4.27 11.37
CA LYS A 34 14.16 -2.97 12.00
C LYS A 34 12.87 -2.15 12.00
N PRO A 35 12.46 -1.55 13.14
CA PRO A 35 11.28 -0.70 13.18
C PRO A 35 11.47 0.52 12.29
N ILE A 36 10.57 0.73 11.33
CA ILE A 36 10.63 1.91 10.45
C ILE A 36 10.49 3.24 11.18
N GLU A 37 9.90 3.26 12.37
CA GLU A 37 9.82 4.49 13.16
C GLU A 37 11.18 4.99 13.63
N GLN A 38 12.21 4.14 13.57
CA GLN A 38 13.60 4.45 13.90
C GLN A 38 14.44 4.74 12.64
N ALA A 39 13.84 4.63 11.45
CA ALA A 39 14.46 4.90 10.17
C ALA A 39 14.58 6.40 9.91
N LEU A 40 15.79 6.93 9.90
CA LEU A 40 16.04 8.32 9.47
C LEU A 40 16.69 8.37 8.08
N ALA A 41 17.37 7.30 7.64
CA ALA A 41 18.05 7.22 6.34
C ALA A 41 17.79 5.89 5.60
N ALA A 42 17.90 5.91 4.27
CA ALA A 42 17.75 4.70 3.43
C ALA A 42 18.84 3.65 3.68
N ASP A 43 20.05 4.09 4.03
CA ASP A 43 21.18 3.22 4.34
C ASP A 43 20.87 2.26 5.49
N ASP A 44 20.03 2.70 6.44
CA ASP A 44 19.61 1.88 7.58
C ASP A 44 18.83 0.62 7.14
N PHE A 45 18.21 0.65 5.96
CA PHE A 45 17.37 -0.40 5.38
C PHE A 45 17.97 -1.08 4.15
N SER A 46 19.14 -0.64 3.68
CA SER A 46 19.78 -1.16 2.47
C SER A 46 20.03 -2.68 2.48
N GLY A 47 20.15 -3.30 3.66
CA GLY A 47 20.28 -4.74 3.85
C GLY A 47 19.01 -5.48 4.28
N GLU A 48 17.87 -4.79 4.41
CA GLU A 48 16.61 -5.39 4.84
C GLU A 48 15.92 -6.10 3.67
N ASN A 49 15.53 -7.36 3.89
CA ASN A 49 14.89 -8.20 2.86
C ASN A 49 13.36 -8.09 2.84
N PHE A 50 12.77 -7.43 3.84
CA PHE A 50 11.31 -7.32 4.03
C PHE A 50 10.59 -8.66 3.86
N ASP A 51 11.18 -9.71 4.45
CA ASP A 51 10.64 -11.05 4.37
C ASP A 51 9.31 -11.14 5.13
N PHE A 52 8.44 -12.00 4.61
CA PHE A 52 7.10 -12.19 5.14
C PHE A 52 6.77 -13.68 5.32
N GLY A 53 5.90 -13.91 6.31
CA GLY A 53 5.31 -15.18 6.65
C GLY A 53 4.20 -15.60 5.68
N LEU A 54 3.56 -16.72 6.01
CA LEU A 54 2.45 -17.27 5.23
C LEU A 54 1.14 -16.53 5.54
N SER A 55 1.00 -15.99 6.76
CA SER A 55 -0.19 -15.30 7.23
C SER A 55 -0.41 -13.95 6.53
N SER A 56 -1.68 -13.60 6.33
CA SER A 56 -2.06 -12.29 5.77
C SER A 56 -1.59 -11.13 6.67
N TYR A 57 -1.54 -11.33 7.98
CA TYR A 57 -1.04 -10.33 8.92
C TYR A 57 0.44 -10.04 8.71
N SER A 58 1.27 -11.08 8.59
CA SER A 58 2.70 -10.97 8.35
C SER A 58 3.00 -10.25 7.03
N LYS A 59 2.28 -10.61 5.95
CA LYS A 59 2.33 -9.91 4.65
C LYS A 59 1.96 -8.42 4.78
N THR A 60 0.89 -8.13 5.50
CA THR A 60 0.43 -6.74 5.71
C THR A 60 1.48 -5.91 6.46
N LEU A 61 2.16 -6.49 7.45
CA LEU A 61 3.20 -5.81 8.21
C LEU A 61 4.38 -5.43 7.29
N ALA A 62 4.90 -6.39 6.53
CA ALA A 62 5.97 -6.14 5.55
C ALA A 62 5.56 -5.10 4.49
N MET A 63 4.32 -5.14 4.00
CA MET A 63 3.83 -4.15 3.03
C MET A 63 3.63 -2.76 3.64
N LYS A 64 3.26 -2.65 4.92
CA LYS A 64 3.15 -1.34 5.59
C LYS A 64 4.52 -0.67 5.65
N ASP A 65 5.50 -1.48 5.97
CA ASP A 65 6.89 -1.07 6.07
C ASP A 65 7.42 -0.63 4.70
N CYS A 66 7.30 -1.50 3.70
CA CYS A 66 7.67 -1.17 2.33
C CYS A 66 6.95 0.06 1.76
N PHE A 67 5.64 0.18 1.97
CA PHE A 67 4.87 1.33 1.50
C PHE A 67 5.35 2.63 2.17
N ARG A 68 5.57 2.61 3.48
CA ARG A 68 6.00 3.79 4.24
C ARG A 68 7.38 4.28 3.76
N ILE A 69 8.34 3.37 3.61
CA ILE A 69 9.69 3.68 3.10
C ILE A 69 9.58 4.27 1.69
N THR A 70 8.87 3.59 0.79
CA THR A 70 8.72 4.03 -0.61
C THR A 70 8.10 5.42 -0.74
N MET A 71 7.16 5.74 0.16
CA MET A 71 6.51 7.05 0.19
C MET A 71 7.33 8.13 0.89
N ALA A 72 8.25 7.79 1.79
CA ALA A 72 9.05 8.75 2.55
C ALA A 72 10.04 9.55 1.68
N TYR A 73 10.56 8.96 0.61
CA TYR A 73 11.56 9.61 -0.25
C TYR A 73 10.90 10.45 -1.34
N SER A 74 10.52 11.70 -1.07
CA SER A 74 9.72 12.52 -2.00
C SER A 74 10.42 12.93 -3.31
N ASN A 75 11.74 13.05 -3.33
CA ASN A 75 12.49 13.60 -4.47
C ASN A 75 12.76 12.51 -5.52
N LEU A 76 12.06 12.62 -6.66
CA LEU A 76 12.14 11.64 -7.76
C LEU A 76 13.42 11.73 -8.57
N ASP A 77 14.04 12.92 -8.61
CA ASP A 77 15.05 13.22 -9.61
C ASP A 77 16.38 12.51 -9.37
N MET A 78 16.66 12.06 -8.14
CA MET A 78 17.82 11.23 -7.81
C MET A 78 17.54 10.40 -6.55
N ILE A 79 16.95 9.20 -6.71
CA ILE A 79 17.08 8.20 -5.65
C ILE A 79 18.51 7.65 -5.68
N GLU A 80 19.23 7.80 -4.57
CA GLU A 80 20.56 7.22 -4.40
C GLU A 80 20.48 5.69 -4.46
N GLU A 81 21.57 5.03 -4.87
CA GLU A 81 21.63 3.57 -5.01
C GLU A 81 21.08 2.79 -3.78
N PRO A 82 21.39 3.16 -2.52
CA PRO A 82 20.81 2.49 -1.36
C PRO A 82 19.29 2.56 -1.32
N THR A 83 18.72 3.73 -1.65
CA THR A 83 17.26 3.93 -1.71
C THR A 83 16.65 3.12 -2.84
N ARG A 84 17.29 3.12 -4.02
CA ARG A 84 16.85 2.34 -5.18
C ARG A 84 16.81 0.85 -4.88
N ASN A 85 17.82 0.32 -4.20
CA ASN A 85 17.87 -1.08 -3.79
C ASN A 85 16.71 -1.44 -2.86
N VAL A 86 16.43 -0.63 -1.84
CA VAL A 86 15.30 -0.85 -0.93
C VAL A 86 13.96 -0.82 -1.67
N VAL A 87 13.75 0.17 -2.54
CA VAL A 87 12.52 0.28 -3.34
C VAL A 87 12.37 -0.94 -4.27
N SER A 88 13.46 -1.40 -4.89
CA SER A 88 13.46 -2.60 -5.74
C SER A 88 13.12 -3.86 -4.94
N THR A 89 13.68 -4.02 -3.74
CA THR A 89 13.32 -5.13 -2.84
C THR A 89 11.84 -5.10 -2.50
N CYS A 90 11.30 -3.93 -2.15
CA CYS A 90 9.87 -3.77 -1.87
C CYS A 90 8.99 -4.07 -3.09
N ALA A 91 9.40 -3.66 -4.29
CA ALA A 91 8.71 -4.01 -5.53
C ALA A 91 8.68 -5.53 -5.74
N SER A 92 9.81 -6.21 -5.55
CA SER A 92 9.90 -7.67 -5.66
C SER A 92 9.03 -8.38 -4.63
N ARG A 93 9.04 -7.93 -3.37
CA ARG A 93 8.24 -8.55 -2.30
C ARG A 93 6.75 -8.35 -2.52
N ALA A 94 6.34 -7.16 -2.96
CA ALA A 94 4.96 -6.93 -3.36
C ALA A 94 4.55 -7.84 -4.54
N ALA A 95 5.43 -8.03 -5.53
CA ALA A 95 5.20 -8.95 -6.64
C ALA A 95 5.04 -10.41 -6.18
N ASP A 96 5.89 -10.89 -5.25
CA ASP A 96 5.80 -12.24 -4.67
C ASP A 96 4.46 -12.45 -3.93
N ILE A 97 4.00 -11.45 -3.19
CA ILE A 97 2.71 -11.52 -2.48
C ILE A 97 1.57 -11.58 -3.48
N VAL A 98 1.49 -10.68 -4.46
CA VAL A 98 0.35 -10.67 -5.40
C VAL A 98 0.35 -11.87 -6.35
N ALA A 99 1.51 -12.50 -6.59
CA ALA A 99 1.58 -13.76 -7.34
C ALA A 99 0.91 -14.92 -6.59
N THR A 100 0.97 -14.92 -5.25
CA THR A 100 0.39 -15.98 -4.41
C THR A 100 -0.96 -15.59 -3.78
N THR A 101 -1.26 -14.30 -3.72
CA THR A 101 -2.46 -13.73 -3.12
C THR A 101 -2.92 -12.56 -4.01
N PRO A 102 -3.47 -12.83 -5.21
CA PRO A 102 -3.79 -11.80 -6.19
C PRO A 102 -4.89 -10.84 -5.74
N THR A 103 -5.62 -11.17 -4.67
CA THR A 103 -6.64 -10.32 -4.06
C THR A 103 -6.09 -9.38 -2.99
N ASP A 104 -4.79 -9.37 -2.72
CA ASP A 104 -4.18 -8.47 -1.72
C ASP A 104 -4.04 -7.05 -2.28
N SER A 105 -5.06 -6.23 -2.01
CA SER A 105 -5.14 -4.84 -2.45
C SER A 105 -3.99 -3.97 -1.97
N PHE A 106 -3.45 -4.26 -0.78
CA PHE A 106 -2.39 -3.43 -0.20
C PHE A 106 -1.01 -3.78 -0.74
N ALA A 107 -0.76 -5.05 -1.04
CA ALA A 107 0.43 -5.46 -1.79
C ALA A 107 0.44 -4.85 -3.20
N TRP A 108 -0.70 -4.82 -3.90
CA TRP A 108 -0.82 -4.12 -5.18
C TRP A 108 -0.51 -2.62 -5.06
N LEU A 109 -1.01 -1.95 -4.01
CA LEU A 109 -0.69 -0.55 -3.76
C LEU A 109 0.80 -0.32 -3.49
N THR A 110 1.42 -1.22 -2.72
CA THR A 110 2.86 -1.15 -2.43
C THR A 110 3.68 -1.33 -3.71
N ARG A 111 3.28 -2.25 -4.59
CA ARG A 111 3.88 -2.40 -5.92
C ARG A 111 3.72 -1.13 -6.76
N ALA A 112 2.53 -0.50 -6.74
CA ALA A 112 2.29 0.74 -7.46
C ALA A 112 3.23 1.86 -6.98
N ALA A 113 3.34 2.06 -5.66
CA ALA A 113 4.23 3.06 -5.08
C ALA A 113 5.69 2.83 -5.48
N ALA A 114 6.16 1.57 -5.42
CA ALA A 114 7.54 1.25 -5.77
C ALA A 114 7.80 1.44 -7.27
N SER A 115 6.83 1.07 -8.11
CA SER A 115 6.92 1.25 -9.56
C SER A 115 7.00 2.72 -9.97
N ALA A 116 6.23 3.60 -9.31
CA ALA A 116 6.30 5.04 -9.54
C ALA A 116 7.69 5.60 -9.21
N ARG A 117 8.32 5.14 -8.12
CA ARG A 117 9.68 5.53 -7.74
C ARG A 117 10.76 4.98 -8.68
N LEU A 118 10.52 3.82 -9.26
CA LEU A 118 11.42 3.19 -10.24
C LEU A 118 11.17 3.69 -11.67
N LEU A 119 10.28 4.67 -11.86
CA LEU A 119 9.89 5.22 -13.17
C LEU A 119 9.35 4.14 -14.13
N ALA A 120 8.69 3.12 -13.58
CA ALA A 120 8.05 2.04 -14.31
C ALA A 120 6.56 2.37 -14.51
N ASP A 121 6.27 3.38 -15.34
CA ASP A 121 4.91 3.96 -15.49
C ASP A 121 3.82 2.95 -15.81
N LYS A 122 4.12 1.95 -16.65
CA LYS A 122 3.18 0.87 -16.97
C LYS A 122 2.83 0.06 -15.73
N ASP A 123 3.84 -0.40 -15.00
CA ASP A 123 3.66 -1.21 -13.79
C ASP A 123 2.99 -0.40 -12.67
N PHE A 124 3.30 0.90 -12.57
CA PHE A 124 2.63 1.81 -11.64
C PHE A 124 1.12 1.85 -11.89
N ASN A 125 0.72 2.13 -13.12
CA ASN A 125 -0.69 2.24 -13.49
C ASN A 125 -1.44 0.90 -13.36
N ASP A 126 -0.84 -0.18 -13.86
CA ASP A 126 -1.45 -1.52 -13.78
C ASP A 126 -1.64 -1.93 -12.30
N ALA A 127 -0.62 -1.75 -11.45
CA ALA A 127 -0.70 -2.11 -10.04
C ALA A 127 -1.67 -1.21 -9.25
N LEU A 128 -1.72 0.10 -9.55
CA LEU A 128 -2.67 1.02 -8.93
C LEU A 128 -4.11 0.62 -9.25
N GLN A 129 -4.39 0.28 -10.51
CA GLN A 129 -5.69 -0.23 -10.92
C GLN A 129 -6.04 -1.54 -10.21
N GLN A 130 -5.11 -2.51 -10.16
CA GLN A 130 -5.34 -3.79 -9.47
C GLN A 130 -5.61 -3.60 -7.97
N SER A 131 -4.92 -2.66 -7.32
CA SER A 131 -5.19 -2.32 -5.93
C SER A 131 -6.63 -1.86 -5.74
N GLN A 132 -7.12 -0.98 -6.62
CA GLN A 132 -8.50 -0.50 -6.55
C GLN A 132 -9.50 -1.64 -6.81
N LEU A 133 -9.27 -2.47 -7.82
CA LEU A 133 -10.16 -3.57 -8.19
C LEU A 133 -10.29 -4.63 -7.10
N THR A 134 -9.19 -4.93 -6.40
CA THR A 134 -9.13 -5.98 -5.37
C THR A 134 -9.53 -5.48 -3.98
N GLY A 135 -9.60 -4.17 -3.77
CA GLY A 135 -10.04 -3.54 -2.51
C GLY A 135 -10.79 -2.24 -2.73
N PRO A 136 -11.93 -2.25 -3.44
CA PRO A 136 -12.63 -1.03 -3.85
C PRO A 136 -13.30 -0.30 -2.70
N ASN A 137 -13.59 -0.99 -1.58
CA ASN A 137 -14.28 -0.44 -0.41
C ASN A 137 -13.38 -0.32 0.82
N GLU A 138 -12.09 -0.66 0.70
CA GLU A 138 -11.11 -0.57 1.78
C GLU A 138 -10.69 0.89 1.99
N GLN A 139 -11.49 1.64 2.74
CA GLN A 139 -11.34 3.10 2.89
C GLN A 139 -9.93 3.53 3.31
N TRP A 140 -9.28 2.75 4.18
CA TRP A 140 -7.91 3.04 4.62
C TRP A 140 -6.89 2.90 3.48
N ILE A 141 -7.08 1.93 2.56
CA ILE A 141 -6.26 1.76 1.35
C ILE A 141 -6.61 2.83 0.32
N ALA A 142 -7.90 3.12 0.10
CA ALA A 142 -8.35 4.16 -0.83
C ALA A 142 -7.72 5.53 -0.52
N ARG A 143 -7.58 5.86 0.77
CA ARG A 143 -6.84 7.06 1.21
C ARG A 143 -5.39 7.06 0.74
N LEU A 144 -4.71 5.92 0.85
CA LEU A 144 -3.32 5.78 0.44
C LEU A 144 -3.18 5.78 -1.10
N ARG A 145 -4.11 5.13 -1.80
CA ARG A 145 -4.23 5.18 -3.27
C ARG A 145 -4.39 6.60 -3.78
N VAL A 146 -5.35 7.36 -3.25
CA VAL A 146 -5.55 8.78 -3.63
C VAL A 146 -4.30 9.59 -3.33
N ASN A 147 -3.65 9.41 -2.19
CA ASN A 147 -2.42 10.15 -1.91
C ASN A 147 -1.32 9.84 -2.94
N LEU A 148 -1.14 8.57 -3.29
CA LEU A 148 -0.18 8.15 -4.30
C LEU A 148 -0.55 8.69 -5.68
N ALA A 149 -1.78 8.45 -6.14
CA ALA A 149 -2.30 8.89 -7.42
C ALA A 149 -2.15 10.40 -7.60
N GLU A 150 -2.55 11.19 -6.60
CA GLU A 150 -2.43 12.64 -6.64
C GLU A 150 -0.97 13.14 -6.61
N THR A 151 -0.05 12.38 -5.99
CA THR A 151 1.39 12.72 -5.99
C THR A 151 2.00 12.51 -7.38
N TYR A 152 1.51 11.51 -8.12
CA TYR A 152 1.99 11.12 -9.45
C TYR A 152 0.96 11.38 -10.54
N PHE A 153 0.06 12.35 -10.33
CA PHE A 153 -1.10 12.56 -11.19
C PHE A 153 -0.73 12.71 -12.68
N PRO A 154 0.35 13.42 -13.06
CA PRO A 154 0.76 13.53 -14.47
C PRO A 154 1.15 12.21 -15.14
N GLN A 155 1.47 11.17 -14.36
CA GLN A 155 1.87 9.84 -14.85
C GLN A 155 0.68 8.88 -14.94
N LEU A 156 -0.52 9.29 -14.50
CA LEU A 156 -1.71 8.44 -14.55
C LEU A 156 -2.25 8.34 -15.98
N ASN A 157 -2.56 7.11 -16.39
CA ASN A 157 -3.34 6.86 -17.58
C ASN A 157 -4.85 7.07 -17.31
N ALA A 158 -5.65 7.13 -18.38
CA ALA A 158 -7.08 7.38 -18.28
C ALA A 158 -7.84 6.36 -17.41
N GLN A 159 -7.35 5.13 -17.30
CA GLN A 159 -7.99 4.09 -16.50
C GLN A 159 -7.67 4.25 -15.01
N SER A 160 -6.43 4.59 -14.66
CA SER A 160 -6.02 4.90 -13.29
C SER A 160 -6.72 6.16 -12.76
N VAL A 161 -6.93 7.18 -13.61
CA VAL A 161 -7.74 8.36 -13.25
C VAL A 161 -9.17 7.96 -12.86
N LYS A 162 -9.81 7.05 -13.63
CA LYS A 162 -11.15 6.55 -13.26
C LYS A 162 -11.15 5.77 -11.93
N SER A 163 -10.12 4.97 -11.68
CA SER A 163 -9.95 4.25 -10.42
C SER A 163 -9.77 5.22 -9.24
N GLU A 164 -8.98 6.27 -9.41
CA GLU A 164 -8.82 7.33 -8.42
C GLU A 164 -10.14 8.07 -8.16
N GLU A 165 -10.90 8.44 -9.20
CA GLU A 165 -12.22 9.05 -9.00
C GLU A 165 -13.17 8.17 -8.18
N ALA A 166 -13.12 6.85 -8.37
CA ALA A 166 -13.90 5.92 -7.55
C ALA A 166 -13.49 5.96 -6.08
N ASP A 167 -12.18 6.02 -5.80
CA ASP A 167 -11.67 6.19 -4.44
C ASP A 167 -12.05 7.57 -3.85
N LEU A 168 -12.01 8.65 -4.65
CA LEU A 168 -12.46 9.98 -4.22
C LEU A 168 -13.94 9.98 -3.85
N ARG A 169 -14.81 9.32 -4.63
CA ARG A 169 -16.24 9.15 -4.30
C ARG A 169 -16.44 8.38 -2.99
N LEU A 170 -15.69 7.29 -2.79
CA LEU A 170 -15.72 6.52 -1.54
C LEU A 170 -15.32 7.39 -0.35
N LEU A 171 -14.20 8.11 -0.45
CA LEU A 171 -13.67 8.94 0.61
C LEU A 171 -14.61 10.12 0.92
N ALA A 172 -15.16 10.78 -0.10
CA ALA A 172 -16.15 11.86 0.07
C ALA A 172 -17.46 11.38 0.73
N SER A 173 -17.77 10.08 0.64
CA SER A 173 -18.93 9.47 1.28
C SER A 173 -18.71 9.11 2.76
N SER A 174 -17.52 9.36 3.31
CA SER A 174 -17.13 8.95 4.66
C SER A 174 -16.63 10.12 5.51
N GLU A 175 -16.91 10.13 6.81
CA GLU A 175 -16.50 11.25 7.69
C GLU A 175 -14.98 11.43 7.78
N ARG A 176 -14.23 10.32 7.85
CA ARG A 176 -12.76 10.38 7.90
C ARG A 176 -12.14 10.74 6.54
N GLY A 177 -12.72 10.26 5.44
CA GLY A 177 -12.22 10.53 4.10
C GLY A 177 -12.47 11.98 3.68
N VAL A 178 -13.65 12.52 3.96
CA VAL A 178 -14.03 13.89 3.58
C VAL A 178 -13.14 14.94 4.25
N GLN A 179 -12.67 14.70 5.49
CA GLN A 179 -11.74 15.61 6.17
C GLN A 179 -10.39 15.72 5.45
N LEU A 180 -9.84 14.59 4.99
CA LEU A 180 -8.56 14.55 4.28
C LEU A 180 -8.67 15.22 2.90
N ILE A 181 -9.74 14.94 2.17
CA ILE A 181 -10.00 15.58 0.87
C ILE A 181 -10.17 17.09 1.05
N ALA A 182 -10.92 17.53 2.07
CA ALA A 182 -11.13 18.95 2.34
C ALA A 182 -9.84 19.72 2.62
N GLN A 183 -8.86 19.11 3.30
CA GLN A 183 -7.55 19.73 3.50
C GLN A 183 -6.80 19.95 2.18
N ARG A 184 -6.76 18.92 1.31
CA ARG A 184 -6.12 19.02 0.00
C ARG A 184 -6.85 19.98 -0.95
N TYR A 185 -8.18 20.05 -0.87
CA TYR A 185 -9.01 21.02 -1.62
C TYR A 185 -8.58 22.47 -1.37
N ILE A 186 -8.20 22.79 -0.13
CA ILE A 186 -7.77 24.13 0.26
C ILE A 186 -6.37 24.42 -0.29
N SER A 187 -5.44 23.47 -0.16
CA SER A 187 -4.02 23.68 -0.49
C SER A 187 -3.65 23.50 -1.97
N ASN A 188 -4.44 22.79 -2.77
CA ASN A 188 -4.11 22.49 -4.16
C ASN A 188 -5.24 22.90 -5.14
N PRO A 189 -5.05 23.96 -5.96
CA PRO A 189 -6.04 24.43 -6.93
C PRO A 189 -6.41 23.41 -8.03
N ASP A 190 -5.46 22.60 -8.51
CA ASP A 190 -5.73 21.61 -9.56
C ASP A 190 -6.57 20.46 -9.01
N PHE A 191 -6.22 20.00 -7.80
CA PHE A 191 -7.03 19.02 -7.07
C PHE A 191 -8.45 19.55 -6.83
N ARG A 192 -8.58 20.83 -6.47
CA ARG A 192 -9.86 21.50 -6.24
C ARG A 192 -10.82 21.34 -7.41
N ALA A 193 -10.35 21.63 -8.63
CA ALA A 193 -11.19 21.52 -9.83
C ALA A 193 -11.68 20.07 -10.05
N ARG A 194 -10.78 19.09 -9.89
CA ARG A 194 -11.11 17.66 -10.08
C ARG A 194 -12.10 17.15 -9.05
N ILE A 195 -11.84 17.38 -7.75
CA ILE A 195 -12.74 16.87 -6.71
C ILE A 195 -14.11 17.55 -6.75
N THR A 196 -14.19 18.83 -7.15
CA THR A 196 -15.48 19.49 -7.38
C THR A 196 -16.29 18.74 -8.44
N ALA A 197 -15.70 18.42 -9.58
CA ALA A 197 -16.38 17.66 -10.64
C ALA A 197 -16.84 16.27 -10.17
N VAL A 198 -16.07 15.61 -9.30
CA VAL A 198 -16.47 14.33 -8.68
C VAL A 198 -17.64 14.51 -7.71
N VAL A 199 -17.58 15.51 -6.83
CA VAL A 199 -18.59 15.76 -5.80
C VAL A 199 -19.91 16.23 -6.41
N GLU A 200 -19.89 17.04 -7.47
CA GLU A 200 -21.09 17.52 -8.17
C GLU A 200 -21.93 16.37 -8.77
N GLN A 201 -21.31 15.22 -9.06
CA GLN A 201 -22.01 14.02 -9.52
C GLN A 201 -22.61 13.19 -8.38
N MET A 202 -22.30 13.52 -7.12
CA MET A 202 -22.81 12.80 -5.95
C MET A 202 -24.20 13.32 -5.53
N PRO A 203 -24.96 12.53 -4.75
CA PRO A 203 -26.21 12.99 -4.14
C PRO A 203 -26.05 14.30 -3.35
N GLN A 204 -27.10 15.14 -3.37
CA GLN A 204 -27.06 16.50 -2.81
C GLN A 204 -26.69 16.54 -1.31
N ASP A 205 -27.12 15.55 -0.54
CA ASP A 205 -26.74 15.40 0.87
C ASP A 205 -25.22 15.26 1.04
N ARG A 206 -24.55 14.53 0.14
CA ARG A 206 -23.08 14.36 0.15
C ARG A 206 -22.36 15.64 -0.24
N GLN A 207 -22.89 16.39 -1.22
CA GLN A 207 -22.35 17.70 -1.59
C GLN A 207 -22.40 18.67 -0.40
N ILE A 208 -23.52 18.72 0.32
CA ILE A 208 -23.69 19.57 1.52
C ILE A 208 -22.68 19.19 2.61
N VAL A 209 -22.48 17.88 2.86
CA VAL A 209 -21.51 17.39 3.85
C VAL A 209 -20.08 17.78 3.46
N PHE A 210 -19.72 17.65 2.18
CA PHE A 210 -18.42 18.05 1.66
C PHE A 210 -18.18 19.55 1.90
N LEU A 211 -19.10 20.41 1.47
CA LEU A 211 -19.00 21.87 1.64
C LEU A 211 -18.91 22.29 3.10
N LYS A 212 -19.71 21.68 3.99
CA LYS A 212 -19.63 21.92 5.44
C LYS A 212 -18.24 21.57 5.99
N THR A 213 -17.67 20.46 5.54
CA THR A 213 -16.33 20.03 5.96
C THR A 213 -15.25 21.01 5.46
N VAL A 214 -15.30 21.41 4.18
CA VAL A 214 -14.37 22.41 3.62
C VAL A 214 -14.43 23.72 4.41
N LYS A 215 -15.63 24.26 4.65
CA LYS A 215 -15.82 25.48 5.43
C LYS A 215 -15.24 25.36 6.84
N LYS A 216 -15.42 24.21 7.50
CA LYS A 216 -14.86 23.93 8.82
C LYS A 216 -13.33 23.87 8.79
N SER A 217 -12.73 23.30 7.75
CA SER A 217 -11.28 23.23 7.58
C SER A 217 -10.64 24.58 7.30
N MET A 218 -11.31 25.46 6.55
CA MET A 218 -10.84 26.83 6.30
C MET A 218 -10.80 27.70 7.56
N GLY A 219 -11.73 27.50 8.50
CA GLY A 219 -11.76 28.24 9.77
C GLY A 219 -10.79 27.74 10.85
N LYS A 220 -9.95 26.74 10.53
CA LYS A 220 -8.93 26.18 11.42
C LYS A 220 -7.50 26.47 10.97
N GLY A 221 -7.32 27.09 9.81
CA GLY A 221 -6.02 27.61 9.33
C GLY A 221 -5.87 29.07 9.73
#